data_AF-A0A2J5HZ89-F1
#
_entry.id   AF-A0A2J5HZ89-F1
#
_cell.length_a   1.000
_cell.length_b   1.000
_cell.length_c   1.000
_cell.angle_alpha   90.00
_cell.angle_beta   90.00
_cell.angle_gamma   90.00
#
_symmetry.space_group_name_H-M   'P 1'
#
loop_
_entity.id
_entity.type
_entity.pdbx_description
1 polymer ?
#
loop_
_entity_poly.entity_id
_entity_poly.type
_entity_poly.pdbx_seq_one_letter_code
_entity_poly.pdbx_strand_id
1 'polypeptide(L)'
;MLCSAFSISQLAIPSVSLLISFLAYTSQYLLLNFEPAPITDRELLWVNVFALCIWICYYRACSVDPGRIPKGWRPQDSKQLESDRASGRSRWCRRCEAFKPPRAHHCKTCQRCIPKMDHHCPWTSNCVSHFTFPHFIRFLFYAVTGMIYLETCLWERGAIIWASRNHPSYMGPSVIQIGHLFVLFVVNSLTIFVLFILLARTAWSLVFNTTVIETWEIERHETLLRRAKHFHGYLTSPHGTRVHIRKQEFPYDIGIWDNIKAGMGGSSNVLGWFWPLSRTSDRSTGLEFETNGFENSNLSWPPPDPDRIPMPAPRARGNLSPEAEASGYENDQSPSRDSSKTGNDLAIQRRRRFHQRIDQRTDEAENSAESSSADSDQSDDGEQAWRNSEGERLRDFGVDEDAEFYDEEDIPLGILVQQRAQAALKQVT
;
A
#
# COMPACT_ATOMS: atom_id res chain seq x y z
N MET A 1 30.87 -13.49 -8.02
CA MET A 1 29.74 -12.54 -8.16
C MET A 1 28.62 -13.32 -8.81
N LEU A 2 27.68 -13.80 -8.00
CA LEU A 2 26.64 -14.74 -8.44
C LEU A 2 25.61 -14.00 -9.30
N CYS A 3 25.29 -14.58 -10.46
CA CYS A 3 24.21 -14.15 -11.34
C CYS A 3 22.92 -14.03 -10.54
N SER A 4 22.49 -12.81 -10.23
CA SER A 4 21.09 -12.55 -9.88
C SER A 4 20.26 -12.93 -11.10
N ALA A 5 19.32 -13.87 -10.95
CA ALA A 5 18.37 -14.20 -11.99
C ALA A 5 17.70 -12.92 -12.51
N PHE A 6 17.72 -12.73 -13.82
CA PHE A 6 17.07 -11.60 -14.47
C PHE A 6 15.59 -11.57 -14.09
N SER A 7 15.13 -10.45 -13.54
CA SER A 7 13.71 -10.24 -13.23
C SER A 7 13.16 -9.19 -14.19
N ILE A 8 11.97 -9.43 -14.76
CA ILE A 8 11.29 -8.49 -15.67
C ILE A 8 11.12 -7.11 -15.01
N SER A 9 11.01 -7.05 -13.68
CA SER A 9 10.96 -5.80 -12.91
C SER A 9 12.18 -4.90 -13.11
N GLN A 10 13.34 -5.45 -13.46
CA GLN A 10 14.57 -4.71 -13.75
C GLN A 10 14.49 -3.93 -15.07
N LEU A 11 13.58 -4.30 -15.97
CA LEU A 11 13.34 -3.57 -17.22
C LEU A 11 12.45 -2.34 -17.05
N ALA A 12 11.80 -2.16 -15.89
CA ALA A 12 10.82 -1.11 -15.72
C ALA A 12 11.42 0.31 -15.90
N ILE A 13 12.55 0.61 -15.23
CA ILE A 13 13.23 1.91 -15.38
C ILE A 13 13.75 2.12 -16.81
N PRO A 14 14.47 1.15 -17.42
CA PRO A 14 14.84 1.26 -18.83
C PRO A 14 13.66 1.52 -19.75
N SER A 15 12.53 0.85 -19.53
CA SER A 15 11.33 0.98 -20.38
C SER A 15 10.71 2.38 -20.28
N VAL A 16 10.57 2.92 -19.07
CA VAL A 16 10.10 4.30 -18.85
C VAL A 16 11.08 5.31 -19.43
N SER A 17 12.38 5.09 -19.24
CA SER A 17 13.43 5.97 -19.78
C SER A 17 13.43 5.98 -21.32
N LEU A 18 13.20 4.82 -21.95
CA LEU A 18 13.05 4.68 -23.38
C LEU A 18 11.78 5.39 -23.87
N LEU A 19 10.65 5.26 -23.17
CA LEU A 19 9.42 5.96 -23.51
C LEU A 19 9.58 7.49 -23.42
N ILE A 20 10.19 8.00 -22.34
CA ILE A 20 10.51 9.43 -22.19
C ILE A 20 11.41 9.88 -23.34
N SER A 21 12.47 9.12 -23.65
CA SER A 21 13.41 9.45 -24.72
C SER A 21 12.76 9.44 -26.10
N PHE A 22 11.90 8.46 -26.37
CA PHE A 22 11.12 8.37 -27.60
C PHE A 22 10.23 9.61 -27.76
N LEU A 23 9.33 9.84 -26.80
CA LEU A 23 8.39 10.96 -26.86
C LEU A 23 9.09 12.33 -26.87
N ALA A 24 10.20 12.50 -26.16
CA ALA A 24 10.88 13.80 -26.07
C ALA A 24 11.78 14.08 -27.28
N TYR A 25 12.56 13.12 -27.75
CA TYR A 25 13.63 13.40 -28.72
C TYR A 25 13.25 13.03 -30.15
N THR A 26 12.47 11.96 -30.37
CA THR A 26 12.05 11.63 -31.73
C THR A 26 10.96 12.58 -32.22
N SER A 27 10.12 13.09 -31.32
CA SER A 27 9.20 14.18 -31.65
C SER A 27 9.94 15.46 -32.05
N GLN A 28 10.98 15.87 -31.32
CA GLN A 28 11.81 17.02 -31.71
C GLN A 28 12.46 16.79 -33.07
N TYR A 29 13.05 15.61 -33.31
CA TYR A 29 13.61 15.25 -34.61
C TYR A 29 12.56 15.35 -35.72
N LEU A 30 11.35 14.83 -35.51
CA LEU A 30 10.27 14.93 -36.49
C LEU A 30 9.90 16.39 -36.75
N LEU A 31 9.62 17.17 -35.70
CA LEU A 31 9.09 18.52 -35.80
C LEU A 31 10.12 19.54 -36.32
N LEU A 32 11.42 19.31 -36.10
CA LEU A 32 12.50 20.10 -36.71
C LEU A 32 12.59 19.89 -38.23
N ASN A 33 12.29 18.68 -38.70
CA ASN A 33 12.36 18.32 -40.11
C ASN A 33 10.98 18.33 -40.80
N PHE A 34 9.94 18.82 -40.14
CA PHE A 34 8.57 18.83 -40.66
C PHE A 34 8.33 20.11 -41.50
N GLU A 35 8.68 20.05 -42.79
CA GLU A 35 8.68 21.21 -43.69
C GLU A 35 7.38 22.05 -43.71
N PRO A 36 6.15 21.47 -43.66
CA PRO A 36 4.94 22.28 -43.71
C PRO A 36 4.76 23.22 -42.51
N ALA A 37 5.33 22.85 -41.35
CA ALA A 37 5.23 23.62 -40.11
C ALA A 37 6.33 23.17 -39.14
N PRO A 38 7.56 23.68 -39.32
CA PRO A 38 8.67 23.34 -38.43
C PRO A 38 8.38 23.83 -37.00
N ILE A 39 9.04 23.20 -36.03
CA ILE A 39 8.97 23.65 -34.63
C ILE A 39 9.55 25.06 -34.47
N THR A 40 8.83 25.93 -33.77
CA THR A 40 9.31 27.27 -33.42
C THR A 40 10.32 27.19 -32.26
N ASP A 41 11.22 28.17 -32.16
CA ASP A 41 12.19 28.25 -31.05
C ASP A 41 11.51 28.25 -29.67
N ARG A 42 10.33 28.87 -29.59
CA ARG A 42 9.52 28.88 -28.37
C ARG A 42 8.99 27.48 -28.03
N GLU A 43 8.44 26.76 -29.01
CA GLU A 43 7.99 25.38 -28.79
C GLU A 43 9.15 24.48 -28.38
N LEU A 44 10.29 24.60 -29.07
CA LEU A 44 11.49 23.83 -28.77
C LEU A 44 12.01 24.10 -27.35
N LEU A 45 12.00 25.37 -26.91
CA LEU A 45 12.35 25.74 -25.54
C LEU A 45 11.44 25.04 -24.53
N TRP A 46 10.12 25.10 -24.71
CA TRP A 46 9.18 24.52 -23.76
C TRP A 46 9.22 22.99 -23.74
N VAL A 47 9.35 22.33 -24.90
CA VAL A 47 9.56 20.87 -24.96
C VAL A 47 10.80 20.47 -24.16
N ASN A 48 11.91 21.20 -24.31
CA ASN A 48 13.13 20.90 -23.58
C ASN A 48 13.04 21.22 -22.07
N VAL A 49 12.33 22.28 -21.68
CA VAL A 49 12.05 22.57 -20.26
C VAL A 49 11.23 21.45 -19.63
N PHE A 50 10.16 20.99 -20.31
CA PHE A 50 9.35 19.88 -19.81
C PHE A 50 10.16 18.58 -19.75
N ALA A 51 10.92 18.25 -20.79
CA ALA A 51 11.78 17.07 -20.79
C ALA A 51 12.80 17.11 -19.63
N LEU A 52 13.43 18.25 -19.37
CA LEU A 52 14.35 18.43 -18.26
C LEU A 52 13.66 18.22 -16.90
N CYS A 53 12.48 18.82 -16.70
CA CYS A 53 11.69 18.64 -15.48
C CYS A 53 11.27 17.19 -15.27
N ILE A 54 10.83 16.49 -16.33
CA ILE A 54 10.47 15.08 -16.30
C ILE A 54 11.67 14.23 -15.90
N TRP A 55 12.84 14.42 -16.52
CA TRP A 55 14.05 13.68 -16.19
C TRP A 55 14.50 13.89 -14.75
N ILE A 56 14.52 15.14 -14.28
CA ILE A 56 14.90 15.46 -12.89
C ILE A 56 13.93 14.79 -11.91
N CYS A 57 12.62 14.97 -12.10
CA CYS A 57 11.62 14.41 -11.18
C CYS A 57 11.62 12.88 -11.20
N TYR A 58 11.74 12.26 -12.38
CA TYR A 58 11.80 10.81 -12.52
C TYR A 58 13.06 10.23 -11.86
N TYR A 59 14.23 10.85 -12.12
CA TYR A 59 15.48 10.46 -11.47
C TYR A 59 15.36 10.53 -9.94
N ARG A 60 14.77 11.60 -9.41
CA ARG A 60 14.56 11.76 -7.96
C ARG A 60 13.58 10.72 -7.41
N ALA A 61 12.49 10.43 -8.11
CA ALA A 61 11.54 9.39 -7.70
C ALA A 61 12.21 8.00 -7.64
N CYS A 62 13.15 7.71 -8.54
CA CYS A 62 13.88 6.44 -8.56
C CYS A 62 15.02 6.36 -7.53
N SER A 63 15.75 7.47 -7.31
CA SER A 63 17.02 7.46 -6.57
C SER A 63 16.94 7.92 -5.11
N VAL A 64 15.90 8.69 -4.74
CA VAL A 64 15.75 9.15 -3.36
C VAL A 64 15.38 7.97 -2.46
N ASP A 65 16.09 7.84 -1.34
CA ASP A 65 15.78 6.80 -0.34
C ASP A 65 14.35 7.03 0.22
N PRO A 66 13.43 6.05 0.12
CA PRO A 66 12.07 6.12 0.63
C PRO A 66 11.96 6.19 2.16
N GLY A 67 13.07 6.19 2.89
CA GLY A 67 13.11 6.36 4.33
C GLY A 67 13.34 5.06 5.08
N ARG A 68 13.73 5.20 6.34
CA ARG A 68 13.97 4.09 7.29
C ARG A 68 13.45 4.48 8.64
N ILE A 69 12.94 3.50 9.37
CA ILE A 69 12.61 3.69 10.78
C ILE A 69 13.93 3.75 11.58
N PRO A 70 14.15 4.75 12.44
CA PRO A 70 15.34 4.82 13.28
C PRO A 70 15.47 3.59 14.19
N LYS A 71 16.71 3.12 14.38
CA LYS A 71 16.99 2.00 15.28
C LYS A 71 16.60 2.39 16.71
N GLY A 72 15.76 1.57 17.34
CA GLY A 72 15.31 1.81 18.71
C GLY A 72 14.16 2.82 18.84
N TRP A 73 13.53 3.24 17.73
CA TRP A 73 12.28 3.99 17.81
C TRP A 73 11.26 3.23 18.66
N ARG A 74 10.60 3.94 19.56
CA ARG A 74 9.53 3.42 20.41
C ARG A 74 8.38 4.42 20.40
N PRO A 75 7.13 3.94 20.49
CA PRO A 75 6.00 4.84 20.69
C PRO A 75 6.20 5.64 21.97
N GLN A 76 6.07 6.97 21.89
CA GLN A 76 6.23 7.85 23.03
C GLN A 76 5.02 7.79 23.98
N ASP A 77 3.82 7.52 23.44
CA ASP A 77 2.59 7.50 24.22
C ASP A 77 2.28 6.08 24.74
N SER A 78 2.37 5.93 26.07
CA SER A 78 2.05 4.67 26.75
C SER A 78 0.58 4.28 26.59
N LYS A 79 -0.33 5.26 26.43
CA LYS A 79 -1.77 5.00 26.28
C LYS A 79 -2.10 4.44 24.90
N GLN A 80 -1.41 4.92 23.86
CA GLN A 80 -1.54 4.37 22.51
C GLN A 80 -1.02 2.94 22.45
N LEU A 81 0.08 2.66 23.16
CA LEU A 81 0.62 1.31 23.29
C LEU A 81 -0.34 0.37 24.04
N GLU A 82 -1.04 0.87 25.05
CA GLU A 82 -2.08 0.14 25.78
C GLU A 82 -3.34 -0.11 24.94
N SER A 83 -3.77 0.87 24.14
CA SER A 83 -4.94 0.70 23.26
C SER A 83 -4.66 -0.25 22.09
N ASP A 84 -3.48 -0.17 21.48
CA ASP A 84 -3.03 -1.12 20.47
C ASP A 84 -2.94 -2.54 21.08
N ARG A 85 -2.45 -2.69 22.32
CA ARG A 85 -2.48 -3.99 23.02
C ARG A 85 -3.90 -4.49 23.27
N ALA A 86 -4.79 -3.62 23.75
CA ALA A 86 -6.18 -3.98 24.06
C ALA A 86 -6.97 -4.39 22.81
N SER A 87 -6.60 -3.87 21.64
CA SER A 87 -7.17 -4.25 20.35
C SER A 87 -6.51 -5.51 19.74
N GLY A 88 -5.60 -6.17 20.46
CA GLY A 88 -4.88 -7.35 19.99
C GLY A 88 -3.81 -7.03 18.94
N ARG A 89 -3.40 -5.76 18.84
CA ARG A 89 -2.59 -5.22 17.76
C ARG A 89 -1.16 -4.97 18.23
N SER A 90 -0.21 -5.71 17.66
CA SER A 90 1.20 -5.41 17.83
C SER A 90 1.67 -4.57 16.63
N ARG A 91 1.94 -3.26 16.82
CA ARG A 91 2.67 -2.43 15.84
C ARG A 91 4.15 -2.83 15.82
N TRP A 92 4.43 -4.10 15.65
CA TRP A 92 5.77 -4.68 15.61
C TRP A 92 5.98 -5.32 14.26
N CYS A 93 7.10 -5.00 13.61
CA CYS A 93 7.53 -5.72 12.43
C CYS A 93 8.41 -6.88 12.88
N ARG A 94 7.98 -8.13 12.64
CA ARG A 94 8.81 -9.30 12.93
C ARG A 94 10.05 -9.37 12.03
N ARG A 95 9.91 -9.06 10.73
CA ARG A 95 11.03 -9.03 9.76
C ARG A 95 12.11 -8.03 10.12
N CYS A 96 11.72 -6.85 10.61
CA CYS A 96 12.67 -5.79 10.99
C CYS A 96 13.01 -5.79 12.49
N GLU A 97 12.36 -6.64 13.29
CA GLU A 97 12.47 -6.68 14.76
C GLU A 97 12.39 -5.29 15.40
N ALA A 98 11.43 -4.48 14.96
CA ALA A 98 11.28 -3.09 15.38
C ALA A 98 9.82 -2.68 15.50
N PHE A 99 9.56 -1.68 16.36
CA PHE A 99 8.26 -1.03 16.42
C PHE A 99 8.00 -0.26 15.12
N LYS A 100 6.79 -0.42 14.58
CA LYS A 100 6.30 0.29 13.39
C LYS A 100 5.65 1.60 13.85
N PRO A 101 6.13 2.77 13.38
CA PRO A 101 5.40 4.01 13.54
C PRO A 101 4.01 3.97 12.89
N PRO A 102 3.10 4.89 13.25
CA PRO A 102 1.85 5.06 12.53
C PRO A 102 2.09 5.20 11.02
N ARG A 103 1.21 4.62 10.21
CA ARG A 103 1.27 4.65 8.72
C ARG A 103 2.50 3.97 8.10
N ALA A 104 3.36 3.31 8.89
CA ALA A 104 4.52 2.59 8.38
C ALA A 104 4.20 1.12 8.09
N HIS A 105 4.62 0.65 6.91
CA HIS A 105 4.39 -0.72 6.45
C HIS A 105 5.71 -1.39 6.04
N HIS A 106 5.78 -2.72 6.15
CA HIS A 106 6.95 -3.47 5.69
C HIS A 106 6.82 -3.74 4.20
N CYS A 107 7.77 -3.24 3.40
CA CYS A 107 7.77 -3.53 1.98
C CYS A 107 8.61 -4.78 1.68
N LYS A 108 8.00 -5.78 1.04
CA LYS A 108 8.66 -7.03 0.62
C LYS A 108 9.76 -6.79 -0.41
N THR A 109 9.63 -5.82 -1.30
CA THR A 109 10.68 -5.55 -2.30
C THR A 109 11.81 -4.71 -1.70
N CYS A 110 11.47 -3.67 -0.94
CA CYS A 110 12.45 -2.80 -0.27
C CYS A 110 13.12 -3.51 0.95
N GLN A 111 12.57 -4.63 1.44
CA GLN A 111 13.03 -5.46 2.58
C GLN A 111 13.24 -4.66 3.87
N ARG A 112 12.34 -3.70 4.13
CA ARG A 112 12.38 -2.83 5.31
C ARG A 112 11.03 -2.15 5.55
N CYS A 113 10.83 -1.65 6.76
CA CYS A 113 9.72 -0.76 7.08
C CYS A 113 9.91 0.63 6.45
N ILE A 114 8.90 1.08 5.72
CA ILE A 114 8.85 2.35 5.01
C ILE A 114 7.86 3.28 5.73
N PRO A 115 8.28 4.50 6.13
CA PRO A 115 7.41 5.47 6.80
C PRO A 115 6.38 6.07 5.83
N LYS A 116 5.11 6.15 6.25
CA LYS A 116 3.96 6.52 5.40
C LYS A 116 4.04 5.85 4.03
N MET A 117 4.13 4.52 4.05
CA MET A 117 4.23 3.75 2.81
C MET A 117 2.93 3.88 2.03
N ASP A 118 3.04 4.23 0.76
CA ASP A 118 1.90 4.27 -0.15
C ASP A 118 1.82 2.97 -0.96
N HIS A 119 2.85 2.70 -1.76
CA HIS A 119 3.02 1.44 -2.49
C HIS A 119 4.48 1.27 -2.94
N HIS A 120 4.87 0.06 -3.31
CA HIS A 120 6.08 -0.17 -4.08
C HIS A 120 5.78 -0.01 -5.57
N CYS A 121 6.40 0.96 -6.24
CA CYS A 121 6.14 1.25 -7.65
C CYS A 121 7.18 0.56 -8.53
N PRO A 122 6.79 -0.44 -9.36
CA PRO A 122 7.75 -1.13 -10.25
C PRO A 122 8.40 -0.16 -11.24
N TRP A 123 7.64 0.82 -11.75
CA TRP A 123 8.09 1.80 -12.74
C TRP A 123 9.16 2.77 -12.26
N THR A 124 9.33 2.91 -10.94
CA THR A 124 10.42 3.68 -10.34
C THR A 124 11.45 2.77 -9.65
N SER A 125 11.20 1.46 -9.61
CA SER A 125 11.93 0.48 -8.80
C SER A 125 12.14 0.95 -7.35
N ASN A 126 11.17 1.71 -6.83
CA ASN A 126 11.29 2.37 -5.54
C ASN A 126 9.94 2.43 -4.81
N CYS A 127 10.01 2.54 -3.48
CA CYS A 127 8.84 2.71 -2.65
C CYS A 127 8.36 4.18 -2.71
N VAL A 128 7.06 4.39 -2.95
CA VAL A 128 6.41 5.69 -2.77
C VAL A 128 6.05 5.84 -1.29
N SER A 129 6.58 6.90 -0.66
CA SER A 129 6.54 7.10 0.79
C SER A 129 6.50 8.56 1.17
N HIS A 130 6.53 8.89 2.47
CA HIS A 130 6.68 10.27 2.98
C HIS A 130 7.78 11.08 2.26
N PHE A 131 8.90 10.43 1.91
CA PHE A 131 10.08 11.10 1.36
C PHE A 131 10.09 11.18 -0.17
N THR A 132 9.46 10.20 -0.84
CA THR A 132 9.47 10.07 -2.30
C THR A 132 8.18 10.53 -2.95
N PHE A 133 7.05 10.56 -2.22
CA PHE A 133 5.75 11.01 -2.71
C PHE A 133 5.79 12.41 -3.35
N PRO A 134 6.42 13.44 -2.74
CA PRO A 134 6.53 14.75 -3.39
C PRO A 134 7.25 14.71 -4.74
N HIS A 135 8.24 13.82 -4.92
CA HIS A 135 8.96 13.67 -6.19
C HIS A 135 8.12 12.91 -7.21
N PHE A 136 7.39 11.89 -6.77
CA PHE A 136 6.50 11.09 -7.60
C PHE A 136 5.36 11.93 -8.19
N ILE A 137 4.65 12.73 -7.37
CA ILE A 137 3.55 13.57 -7.87
C ILE A 137 4.04 14.67 -8.82
N ARG A 138 5.23 15.26 -8.57
CA ARG A 138 5.86 16.21 -9.50
C ARG A 138 6.20 15.57 -10.84
N PHE A 139 6.73 14.34 -10.81
CA PHE A 139 6.99 13.58 -12.03
C PHE A 139 5.71 13.39 -12.85
N LEU A 140 4.62 12.95 -12.23
CA LEU A 140 3.32 12.79 -12.90
C LEU A 140 2.80 14.11 -13.45
N PHE A 141 2.88 15.19 -12.68
CA PHE A 141 2.46 16.53 -13.10
C PHE A 141 3.21 17.00 -14.36
N TYR A 142 4.54 16.92 -14.35
CA TYR A 142 5.34 17.35 -15.50
C TYR A 142 5.21 16.41 -16.70
N ALA A 143 5.06 15.10 -16.47
CA ALA A 143 4.81 14.14 -17.54
C ALA A 143 3.49 14.43 -18.24
N VAL A 144 2.38 14.59 -17.49
CA VAL A 144 1.06 14.88 -18.07
C VAL A 144 1.06 16.25 -18.76
N THR A 145 1.53 17.30 -18.11
CA THR A 145 1.52 18.66 -18.70
C THR A 145 2.45 18.78 -19.91
N GLY A 146 3.64 18.19 -19.85
CA GLY A 146 4.58 18.17 -20.97
C GLY A 146 4.08 17.36 -22.17
N MET A 147 3.42 16.21 -21.92
CA MET A 147 2.83 15.42 -22.99
C MET A 147 1.57 16.06 -23.58
N ILE A 148 0.74 16.74 -22.77
CA ILE A 148 -0.37 17.56 -23.30
C ILE A 148 0.18 18.66 -24.21
N TYR A 149 1.26 19.32 -23.80
CA TYR A 149 1.92 20.32 -24.64
C TYR A 149 2.42 19.71 -25.96
N LEU A 150 3.09 18.55 -25.89
CA LEU A 150 3.50 17.81 -27.09
C LEU A 150 2.29 17.43 -27.96
N GLU A 151 1.19 16.98 -27.38
CA GLU A 151 -0.04 16.62 -28.10
C GLU A 151 -0.58 17.81 -28.91
N THR A 152 -0.58 19.01 -28.32
CA THR A 152 -1.00 20.22 -29.05
C THR A 152 -0.10 20.51 -30.25
N CYS A 153 1.22 20.31 -30.11
CA CYS A 153 2.17 20.47 -31.20
C CYS A 153 1.92 19.43 -32.31
N LEU A 154 1.68 18.16 -31.95
CA LEU A 154 1.40 17.08 -32.90
C LEU A 154 0.06 17.29 -33.62
N TRP A 155 -0.97 17.72 -32.89
CA TRP A 155 -2.30 18.00 -33.43
C TRP A 155 -2.27 19.10 -34.49
N GLU A 156 -1.53 20.19 -34.26
CA GLU A 156 -1.38 21.27 -35.25
C GLU A 156 -0.83 20.74 -36.59
N ARG A 157 0.25 19.94 -36.55
CA ARG A 157 0.85 19.35 -37.75
C ARG A 157 -0.09 18.34 -38.40
N GLY A 158 -0.80 17.55 -37.60
CA GLY A 158 -1.85 16.64 -38.09
C GLY A 158 -2.99 17.38 -38.80
N ALA A 159 -3.44 18.51 -38.25
CA ALA A 159 -4.49 19.35 -38.83
C ALA A 159 -4.05 19.98 -40.16
N ILE A 160 -2.79 20.38 -40.29
CA ILE A 160 -2.22 20.88 -41.55
C ILE A 160 -2.24 19.78 -42.63
N ILE A 161 -1.77 18.58 -42.31
CA ILE A 161 -1.82 17.43 -43.24
C ILE A 161 -3.28 17.15 -43.66
N TRP A 162 -4.20 17.16 -42.69
CA TRP A 162 -5.62 16.91 -42.95
C TRP A 162 -6.26 17.97 -43.84
N ALA A 163 -5.90 19.24 -43.66
CA ALA A 163 -6.33 20.34 -44.51
C ALA A 163 -5.79 20.17 -45.95
N SER A 164 -4.55 19.70 -46.09
CA SER A 164 -3.90 19.48 -47.39
C SER A 164 -4.20 18.11 -48.04
N ARG A 165 -5.15 17.33 -47.54
CA ARG A 165 -5.41 15.94 -47.98
C ARG A 165 -5.75 15.75 -49.47
N ASN A 166 -6.21 16.80 -50.14
CA ASN A 166 -6.55 16.77 -51.56
C ASN A 166 -5.38 17.21 -52.48
N HIS A 167 -4.25 17.63 -51.90
CA HIS A 167 -3.08 18.01 -52.68
C HIS A 167 -2.33 16.76 -53.19
N PRO A 168 -1.59 16.88 -54.32
CA PRO A 168 -0.74 15.81 -54.80
C PRO A 168 0.31 15.40 -53.75
N SER A 169 0.57 14.10 -53.66
CA SER A 169 1.43 13.51 -52.62
C SER A 169 2.88 14.03 -52.58
N TYR A 170 3.39 14.53 -53.71
CA TYR A 170 4.75 15.10 -53.80
C TYR A 170 4.89 16.49 -53.15
N MET A 171 3.77 17.15 -52.80
CA MET A 171 3.79 18.43 -52.09
C MET A 171 3.69 18.27 -50.56
N GLY A 172 3.49 17.04 -50.07
CA GLY A 172 3.30 16.74 -48.66
C GLY A 172 4.53 16.11 -48.00
N PRO A 173 4.49 15.92 -46.65
CA PRO A 173 5.53 15.19 -45.94
C PRO A 173 5.74 13.78 -46.47
N SER A 174 6.95 13.24 -46.25
CA SER A 174 7.25 11.85 -46.59
C SER A 174 6.34 10.87 -45.82
N VAL A 175 6.10 9.69 -46.40
CA VAL A 175 5.32 8.61 -45.76
C VAL A 175 5.90 8.24 -44.39
N ILE A 176 7.23 8.29 -44.24
CA ILE A 176 7.92 8.02 -42.97
C ILE A 176 7.57 9.09 -41.92
N GLN A 177 7.54 10.37 -42.29
CA GLN A 177 7.16 11.45 -41.38
C GLN A 177 5.69 11.36 -40.96
N ILE A 178 4.79 11.02 -41.89
CA ILE A 178 3.37 10.81 -41.59
C ILE A 178 3.19 9.61 -40.64
N GLY A 179 3.87 8.50 -40.92
CA GLY A 179 3.87 7.31 -40.06
C GLY A 179 4.43 7.62 -38.67
N HIS A 180 5.54 8.34 -38.58
CA HIS A 180 6.15 8.74 -37.30
C HIS A 180 5.23 9.68 -36.52
N LEU A 181 4.60 10.66 -37.17
CA LEU A 181 3.60 11.54 -36.56
C LEU A 181 2.44 10.73 -35.97
N PHE A 182 1.91 9.77 -36.74
CA PHE A 182 0.81 8.91 -36.29
C PHE A 182 1.21 8.06 -35.07
N VAL A 183 2.38 7.44 -35.09
CA VAL A 183 2.87 6.65 -33.94
C VAL A 183 3.08 7.53 -32.71
N LEU A 184 3.69 8.72 -32.87
CA LEU A 184 3.86 9.67 -31.78
C LEU A 184 2.52 10.10 -31.20
N PHE A 185 1.54 10.44 -32.05
CA PHE A 185 0.20 10.82 -31.62
C PHE A 185 -0.43 9.69 -30.79
N VAL A 186 -0.53 8.47 -31.33
CA VAL A 186 -1.17 7.34 -30.63
C VAL A 186 -0.46 7.00 -29.32
N VAL A 187 0.87 6.89 -29.32
CA VAL A 187 1.63 6.56 -28.11
C VAL A 187 1.49 7.67 -27.07
N ASN A 188 1.57 8.94 -27.48
CA ASN A 188 1.41 10.08 -26.58
C ASN A 188 0.00 10.14 -25.99
N SER A 189 -1.07 10.03 -26.80
CA SER A 189 -2.45 10.07 -26.30
C SER A 189 -2.74 8.94 -25.30
N LEU A 190 -2.28 7.71 -25.58
CA LEU A 190 -2.44 6.57 -24.66
C LEU A 190 -1.66 6.78 -23.36
N THR A 191 -0.43 7.30 -23.46
CA THR A 191 0.41 7.55 -22.28
C THR A 191 -0.20 8.67 -21.41
N ILE A 192 -0.69 9.74 -22.03
CA ILE A 192 -1.42 10.81 -21.32
C ILE A 192 -2.63 10.24 -20.59
N PHE A 193 -3.44 9.42 -21.25
CA PHE A 193 -4.64 8.85 -20.64
C PHE A 193 -4.32 8.07 -19.36
N VAL A 194 -3.33 7.16 -19.43
CA VAL A 194 -2.91 6.36 -18.28
C VAL A 194 -2.31 7.22 -17.17
N LEU A 195 -1.38 8.12 -17.51
CA LEU A 195 -0.73 8.97 -16.51
C LEU A 195 -1.68 10.02 -15.92
N PHE A 196 -2.68 10.47 -16.66
CA PHE A 196 -3.71 11.39 -16.14
C PHE A 196 -4.56 10.71 -15.08
N ILE A 197 -4.99 9.46 -15.30
CA ILE A 197 -5.71 8.67 -14.28
C ILE A 197 -4.84 8.52 -13.02
N LEU A 198 -3.57 8.17 -13.20
CA LEU A 198 -2.62 8.03 -12.09
C LEU A 198 -2.40 9.36 -11.35
N LEU A 199 -2.28 10.47 -12.07
CA LEU A 199 -2.17 11.82 -11.48
C LEU A 199 -3.43 12.19 -10.71
N ALA A 200 -4.62 11.95 -11.27
CA ALA A 200 -5.89 12.24 -10.62
C ALA A 200 -6.06 11.45 -9.32
N ARG A 201 -5.74 10.14 -9.34
CA ARG A 201 -5.73 9.28 -8.15
C ARG A 201 -4.71 9.78 -7.11
N THR A 202 -3.51 10.15 -7.54
CA THR A 202 -2.46 10.65 -6.63
C THR A 202 -2.83 12.02 -6.04
N ALA A 203 -3.47 12.89 -6.82
CA ALA A 203 -3.97 14.18 -6.36
C ALA A 203 -5.11 14.01 -5.36
N TRP A 204 -6.01 13.03 -5.58
CA TRP A 204 -7.04 12.67 -4.60
C TRP A 204 -6.44 12.21 -3.27
N SER A 205 -5.47 11.28 -3.32
CA SER A 205 -4.69 10.84 -2.17
C SER A 205 -4.03 12.00 -1.42
N LEU A 206 -3.49 12.98 -2.16
CA LEU A 206 -2.91 14.19 -1.57
C LEU A 206 -3.94 15.09 -0.88
N VAL A 207 -5.11 15.31 -1.50
CA VAL A 207 -6.18 16.16 -0.97
C VAL A 207 -6.77 15.61 0.32
N PHE A 208 -6.96 14.29 0.41
CA PHE A 208 -7.54 13.62 1.58
C PHE A 208 -6.50 13.05 2.56
N ASN A 209 -5.21 13.24 2.29
CA ASN A 209 -4.09 12.71 3.08
C ASN A 209 -4.18 11.20 3.34
N THR A 210 -4.68 10.45 2.36
CA THR A 210 -4.80 8.99 2.40
C THR A 210 -3.73 8.34 1.54
N THR A 211 -3.12 7.27 2.01
CA THR A 211 -2.33 6.36 1.17
C THR A 211 -3.23 5.33 0.50
N VAL A 212 -2.71 4.62 -0.51
CA VAL A 212 -3.39 3.46 -1.10
C VAL A 212 -3.70 2.43 -0.02
N ILE A 213 -2.73 2.10 0.83
CA ILE A 213 -2.93 1.13 1.93
C ILE A 213 -4.04 1.60 2.88
N GLU A 214 -4.08 2.88 3.24
CA GLU A 214 -5.13 3.42 4.11
C GLU A 214 -6.49 3.44 3.44
N THR A 215 -6.57 3.69 2.14
CA THR A 215 -7.82 3.61 1.37
C THR A 215 -8.43 2.21 1.47
N TRP A 216 -7.58 1.19 1.40
CA TRP A 216 -7.97 -0.21 1.61
C TRP A 216 -8.40 -0.50 3.04
N GLU A 217 -7.72 0.07 4.03
CA GLU A 217 -8.13 -0.05 5.43
C GLU A 217 -9.51 0.57 5.68
N ILE A 218 -9.80 1.71 5.05
CA ILE A 218 -11.12 2.37 5.08
C ILE A 218 -12.18 1.47 4.45
N GLU A 219 -11.97 0.99 3.22
CA GLU A 219 -12.93 0.12 2.50
C GLU A 219 -13.20 -1.18 3.27
N ARG A 220 -12.16 -1.75 3.88
CA ARG A 220 -12.28 -2.94 4.73
C ARG A 220 -13.14 -2.66 5.96
N HIS A 221 -12.93 -1.53 6.64
CA HIS A 221 -13.74 -1.13 7.78
C HIS A 221 -15.20 -0.90 7.40
N GLU A 222 -15.46 -0.24 6.28
CA GLU A 222 -16.82 -0.07 5.75
C GLU A 222 -17.50 -1.41 5.45
N THR A 223 -16.75 -2.38 4.94
CA THR A 223 -17.25 -3.74 4.70
C THR A 223 -17.54 -4.48 6.00
N LEU A 224 -16.70 -4.32 7.03
CA LEU A 224 -16.98 -4.83 8.38
C LEU A 224 -18.23 -4.18 8.98
N LEU A 225 -18.42 -2.88 8.82
CA LEU A 225 -19.62 -2.17 9.28
C LEU A 225 -20.89 -2.67 8.59
N ARG A 226 -20.85 -2.88 7.27
CA ARG A 226 -21.97 -3.46 6.52
C ARG A 226 -22.32 -4.85 7.02
N ARG A 227 -21.32 -5.71 7.25
CA ARG A 227 -21.52 -7.05 7.85
C ARG A 227 -22.08 -6.94 9.26
N ALA A 228 -21.53 -6.06 10.10
CA ALA A 228 -21.96 -5.87 11.48
C ALA A 228 -23.41 -5.41 11.56
N LYS A 229 -23.87 -4.52 10.66
CA LYS A 229 -25.29 -4.08 10.60
C LYS A 229 -26.26 -5.26 10.44
N HIS A 230 -25.89 -6.28 9.67
CA HIS A 230 -26.70 -7.49 9.52
C HIS A 230 -26.78 -8.31 10.82
N PHE A 231 -25.72 -8.28 11.64
CA PHE A 231 -25.63 -8.98 12.92
C PHE A 231 -25.82 -8.03 14.13
N HIS A 232 -26.73 -7.06 14.01
CA HIS A 232 -27.09 -6.11 15.07
C HIS A 232 -25.90 -5.33 15.68
N GLY A 233 -24.87 -5.04 14.88
CA GLY A 233 -23.68 -4.27 15.26
C GLY A 233 -22.51 -5.10 15.78
N TYR A 234 -22.64 -6.43 15.87
CA TYR A 234 -21.60 -7.31 16.40
C TYR A 234 -21.06 -8.26 15.34
N LEU A 235 -19.75 -8.48 15.36
CA LEU A 235 -19.11 -9.55 14.60
C LEU A 235 -18.43 -10.52 15.55
N THR A 236 -18.56 -11.80 15.23
CA THR A 236 -17.95 -12.87 16.03
C THR A 236 -16.57 -13.19 15.47
N SER A 237 -15.53 -12.94 16.26
CA SER A 237 -14.15 -13.35 15.99
C SER A 237 -14.07 -14.89 15.85
N PRO A 238 -13.04 -15.46 15.20
CA PRO A 238 -12.80 -16.90 15.18
C PRO A 238 -12.86 -17.58 16.57
N HIS A 239 -12.59 -16.82 17.64
CA HIS A 239 -12.64 -17.23 19.05
C HIS A 239 -14.04 -17.30 19.68
N GLY A 240 -15.09 -16.97 18.93
CA GLY A 240 -16.45 -16.81 19.49
C GLY A 240 -16.63 -15.48 20.24
N THR A 241 -15.60 -14.65 20.37
CA THR A 241 -15.68 -13.32 20.99
C THR A 241 -16.50 -12.38 20.12
N ARG A 242 -17.58 -11.81 20.67
CA ARG A 242 -18.39 -10.79 20.01
C ARG A 242 -17.70 -9.44 20.12
N VAL A 243 -17.27 -8.90 18.98
CA VAL A 243 -16.67 -7.57 18.87
C VAL A 243 -17.71 -6.62 18.28
N HIS A 244 -18.00 -5.53 18.99
CA HIS A 244 -18.89 -4.50 18.50
C HIS A 244 -18.14 -3.59 17.52
N ILE A 245 -18.56 -3.54 16.26
CA ILE A 245 -17.89 -2.72 15.25
C ILE A 245 -18.58 -1.35 15.20
N ARG A 246 -17.84 -0.31 15.59
CA ARG A 246 -18.31 1.08 15.51
C ARG A 246 -17.72 1.76 14.27
N LYS A 247 -18.51 2.66 13.66
CA LYS A 247 -17.97 3.54 12.63
C LYS A 247 -16.88 4.39 13.29
N GLN A 248 -15.74 4.48 12.62
CA GLN A 248 -14.61 5.30 13.06
C GLN A 248 -14.21 6.15 11.86
N GLU A 249 -14.06 7.46 12.07
CA GLU A 249 -13.61 8.37 11.02
C GLU A 249 -12.10 8.25 10.79
N PHE A 250 -11.66 8.54 9.57
CA PHE A 250 -10.24 8.51 9.22
C PHE A 250 -9.48 9.63 9.96
N PRO A 251 -8.41 9.32 10.73
CA PRO A 251 -7.83 10.29 11.66
C PRO A 251 -6.88 11.30 11.02
N TYR A 252 -6.34 11.03 9.83
CA TYR A 252 -5.29 11.85 9.23
C TYR A 252 -5.80 12.91 8.23
N ASP A 253 -7.11 13.01 8.02
CA ASP A 253 -7.69 14.12 7.27
C ASP A 253 -7.81 15.36 8.16
N ILE A 254 -6.84 16.27 8.05
CA ILE A 254 -6.68 17.48 8.87
C ILE A 254 -7.11 18.75 8.13
N GLY A 255 -7.80 18.60 6.99
CA GLY A 255 -8.23 19.71 6.13
C GLY A 255 -7.38 19.85 4.88
N ILE A 256 -8.01 20.27 3.78
CA ILE A 256 -7.44 20.22 2.42
C ILE A 256 -6.05 20.87 2.32
N TRP A 257 -5.88 22.06 2.88
CA TRP A 257 -4.60 22.77 2.80
C TRP A 257 -3.49 22.07 3.59
N ASP A 258 -3.78 21.66 4.82
CA ASP A 258 -2.80 21.02 5.69
C ASP A 258 -2.49 19.58 5.23
N ASN A 259 -3.46 18.90 4.62
CA ASN A 259 -3.26 17.64 3.91
C ASN A 259 -2.26 17.77 2.77
N ILE A 260 -2.45 18.77 1.90
CA ILE A 260 -1.53 19.03 0.78
C ILE A 260 -0.14 19.39 1.31
N LYS A 261 -0.06 20.28 2.30
CA LYS A 261 1.19 20.66 2.96
C LYS A 261 1.90 19.43 3.53
N ALA A 262 1.19 18.56 4.26
CA ALA A 262 1.74 17.33 4.84
C ALA A 262 2.24 16.37 3.76
N GLY A 263 1.49 16.20 2.67
CA GLY A 263 1.89 15.36 1.53
C GLY A 263 3.05 15.91 0.72
N MET A 264 3.22 17.24 0.66
CA MET A 264 4.33 17.91 -0.02
C MET A 264 5.57 18.14 0.88
N GLY A 265 5.71 17.35 1.95
CA GLY A 265 6.89 17.38 2.83
C GLY A 265 6.87 18.46 3.91
N GLY A 266 5.69 18.96 4.28
CA GLY A 266 5.47 19.95 5.34
C GLY A 266 5.70 21.40 4.89
N SER A 267 6.12 21.63 3.65
CA SER A 267 6.37 22.98 3.12
C SER A 267 5.07 23.69 2.75
N SER A 268 4.88 24.93 3.22
CA SER A 268 3.80 25.83 2.78
C SER A 268 4.13 26.57 1.47
N ASN A 269 5.32 26.37 0.89
CA ASN A 269 5.74 27.05 -0.33
C ASN A 269 5.14 26.37 -1.57
N VAL A 270 4.04 26.93 -2.08
CA VAL A 270 3.33 26.45 -3.28
C VAL A 270 4.24 26.41 -4.52
N LEU A 271 5.12 27.39 -4.71
CA LEU A 271 6.08 27.36 -5.83
C LEU A 271 7.06 26.18 -5.68
N GLY A 272 7.44 25.89 -4.44
CA GLY A 272 8.26 24.73 -4.10
C GLY A 272 7.56 23.38 -4.28
N TRP A 273 6.22 23.36 -4.40
CA TRP A 273 5.47 22.16 -4.74
C TRP A 273 5.65 21.77 -6.20
N PHE A 274 5.82 22.74 -7.09
CA PHE A 274 6.08 22.47 -8.51
C PHE A 274 7.58 22.43 -8.83
N TRP A 275 8.44 23.04 -8.03
CA TRP A 275 9.89 23.09 -8.32
C TRP A 275 10.57 21.70 -8.37
N PRO A 276 11.16 21.26 -9.50
CA PRO A 276 11.78 19.94 -9.65
C PRO A 276 12.98 19.69 -8.71
N LEU A 277 13.67 20.76 -8.31
CA LEU A 277 14.83 20.70 -7.42
C LEU A 277 14.46 21.00 -5.95
N SER A 278 13.16 20.92 -5.61
CA SER A 278 12.71 21.07 -4.24
C SER A 278 13.36 20.03 -3.32
N ARG A 279 13.64 20.44 -2.08
CA ARG A 279 14.34 19.59 -1.11
C ARG A 279 13.46 18.40 -0.72
N THR A 280 14.10 17.27 -0.47
CA THR A 280 13.45 16.12 0.16
C THR A 280 13.15 16.47 1.62
N SER A 281 12.03 15.98 2.15
CA SER A 281 11.66 16.11 3.57
C SER A 281 12.80 15.64 4.49
N ASP A 282 12.95 16.28 5.65
CA ASP A 282 14.01 15.91 6.59
C ASP A 282 13.78 14.51 7.17
N ARG A 283 14.87 13.72 7.31
CA ARG A 283 14.83 12.31 7.73
C ARG A 283 14.30 12.11 9.15
N SER A 284 14.26 13.17 9.95
CA SER A 284 13.63 13.17 11.28
C SER A 284 12.10 13.11 11.23
N THR A 285 11.49 13.44 10.09
CA THR A 285 10.03 13.48 9.88
C THR A 285 9.46 12.13 9.43
N GLY A 286 8.13 12.02 9.39
CA GLY A 286 7.44 10.83 8.86
C GLY A 286 7.30 9.68 9.88
N LEU A 287 7.52 9.96 11.16
CA LEU A 287 7.31 9.01 12.27
C LEU A 287 6.05 9.34 13.08
N GLU A 288 5.62 10.60 13.06
CA GLU A 288 4.45 11.12 13.76
C GLU A 288 3.64 11.96 12.76
N PHE A 289 2.32 11.88 12.88
CA PHE A 289 1.38 12.54 11.99
C PHE A 289 0.28 13.19 12.80
N GLU A 290 -0.07 14.42 12.43
CA GLU A 290 -1.17 15.15 13.02
C GLU A 290 -2.50 14.42 12.74
N THR A 291 -3.38 14.45 13.74
CA THR A 291 -4.71 13.83 13.68
C THR A 291 -5.78 14.87 13.88
N ASN A 292 -6.92 14.71 13.22
CA ASN A 292 -8.04 15.66 13.28
C ASN A 292 -8.78 15.75 14.62
N GLY A 293 -8.57 14.78 15.52
CA GLY A 293 -9.19 14.77 16.84
C GLY A 293 -10.70 14.52 16.85
N PHE A 294 -11.28 14.03 15.75
CA PHE A 294 -12.71 13.64 15.71
C PHE A 294 -13.00 12.43 16.59
N GLU A 295 -12.02 11.54 16.73
CA GLU A 295 -12.11 10.33 17.54
C GLU A 295 -11.31 10.48 18.83
N ASN A 296 -11.72 9.73 19.87
CA ASN A 296 -10.98 9.69 21.13
C ASN A 296 -9.54 9.18 20.90
N SER A 297 -8.54 9.80 21.53
CA SER A 297 -7.13 9.41 21.42
C SER A 297 -6.82 7.97 21.85
N ASN A 298 -7.73 7.36 22.61
CA ASN A 298 -7.62 5.97 23.04
C ASN A 298 -8.03 4.97 21.94
N LEU A 299 -8.63 5.42 20.83
CA LEU A 299 -9.00 4.55 19.71
C LEU A 299 -7.82 4.38 18.76
N SER A 300 -7.52 3.13 18.42
CA SER A 300 -6.46 2.82 17.46
C SER A 300 -7.00 2.87 16.03
N TRP A 301 -6.20 3.43 15.11
CA TRP A 301 -6.46 3.34 13.66
C TRP A 301 -5.41 2.46 12.96
N PRO A 302 -5.79 1.64 11.97
CA PRO A 302 -7.15 1.21 11.63
C PRO A 302 -7.87 0.45 12.76
N PRO A 303 -9.21 0.40 12.69
CA PRO A 303 -10.05 -0.33 13.65
C PRO A 303 -9.71 -1.83 13.71
N PRO A 304 -9.91 -2.48 14.86
CA PRO A 304 -9.64 -3.91 15.02
C PRO A 304 -10.53 -4.74 14.09
N ASP A 305 -9.89 -5.64 13.34
CA ASP A 305 -10.58 -6.59 12.47
C ASP A 305 -10.81 -7.90 13.24
N PRO A 306 -12.06 -8.29 13.55
CA PRO A 306 -12.36 -9.49 14.32
C PRO A 306 -11.86 -10.77 13.64
N ASP A 307 -11.72 -10.77 12.31
CA ASP A 307 -11.19 -11.89 11.53
C ASP A 307 -9.65 -12.03 11.66
N ARG A 308 -8.95 -11.01 12.21
CA ARG A 308 -7.48 -10.97 12.34
C ARG A 308 -6.97 -10.89 13.78
N ILE A 309 -7.83 -11.14 14.76
CA ILE A 309 -7.40 -11.19 16.17
C ILE A 309 -6.58 -12.49 16.38
N PRO A 310 -5.33 -12.40 16.88
CA PRO A 310 -4.45 -13.55 17.09
C PRO A 310 -5.12 -14.69 17.87
N MET A 311 -4.78 -15.94 17.54
CA MET A 311 -5.22 -17.09 18.32
C MET A 311 -4.33 -17.30 19.54
N PRO A 312 -4.87 -17.36 20.77
CA PRO A 312 -4.14 -17.95 21.87
C PRO A 312 -3.88 -19.42 21.54
N ALA A 313 -2.64 -19.88 21.67
CA ALA A 313 -2.31 -21.30 21.52
C ALA A 313 -3.27 -22.14 22.37
N PRO A 314 -3.84 -23.25 21.84
CA PRO A 314 -4.68 -24.12 22.63
C PRO A 314 -3.91 -24.52 23.88
N ARG A 315 -4.43 -24.21 25.07
CA ARG A 315 -3.96 -24.89 26.27
C ARG A 315 -4.24 -26.37 26.03
N ALA A 316 -3.18 -27.16 25.86
CA ALA A 316 -3.30 -28.61 25.79
C ALA A 316 -4.13 -29.05 26.99
N ARG A 317 -5.40 -29.42 26.76
CA ARG A 317 -6.19 -30.15 27.74
C ARG A 317 -5.49 -31.50 27.85
N GLY A 318 -4.56 -31.60 28.80
CA GLY A 318 -4.11 -32.90 29.27
C GLY A 318 -5.36 -33.68 29.65
N ASN A 319 -5.45 -34.92 29.17
CA ASN A 319 -6.53 -35.84 29.51
C ASN A 319 -6.67 -35.91 31.03
N LEU A 320 -7.66 -35.19 31.57
CA LEU A 320 -8.14 -35.39 32.92
C LEU A 320 -9.28 -36.39 32.82
N SER A 321 -9.12 -37.52 33.51
CA SER A 321 -10.18 -38.52 33.65
C SER A 321 -11.40 -37.91 34.37
N PRO A 322 -12.61 -38.43 34.12
CA PRO A 322 -13.86 -37.83 34.62
C PRO A 322 -14.03 -37.79 36.14
N GLU A 323 -13.13 -38.39 36.93
CA GLU A 323 -13.25 -38.48 38.38
C GLU A 323 -12.61 -37.33 39.18
N ALA A 324 -12.03 -36.32 38.53
CA ALA A 324 -11.41 -35.18 39.21
C ALA A 324 -12.26 -33.90 39.29
N GLU A 325 -13.48 -33.88 38.72
CA GLU A 325 -14.35 -32.68 38.74
C GLU A 325 -15.25 -32.55 39.99
N ALA A 326 -15.15 -33.46 40.97
CA ALA A 326 -16.08 -33.49 42.11
C ALA A 326 -15.56 -32.93 43.44
N SER A 327 -14.30 -32.47 43.56
CA SER A 327 -13.83 -31.93 44.84
C SER A 327 -12.71 -30.90 44.68
N GLY A 328 -12.98 -29.65 45.05
CA GLY A 328 -11.92 -28.68 45.29
C GLY A 328 -12.30 -27.22 45.07
N TYR A 329 -13.35 -26.73 45.74
CA TYR A 329 -13.31 -25.36 46.24
C TYR A 329 -12.35 -25.36 47.42
N GLU A 330 -11.15 -24.77 47.29
CA GLU A 330 -10.47 -23.99 48.34
C GLU A 330 -9.06 -23.54 47.92
N ASN A 331 -8.84 -22.24 48.13
CA ASN A 331 -7.60 -21.48 48.38
C ASN A 331 -6.21 -22.02 47.96
N ASP A 332 -5.61 -21.23 47.05
CA ASP A 332 -4.36 -20.46 47.19
C ASP A 332 -2.97 -21.15 47.35
N GLN A 333 -2.00 -20.46 46.75
CA GLN A 333 -0.53 -20.56 46.84
C GLN A 333 0.26 -21.44 45.85
N SER A 334 1.17 -20.74 45.15
CA SER A 334 2.22 -21.18 44.21
C SER A 334 3.33 -22.01 44.93
N PRO A 335 4.35 -22.67 44.29
CA PRO A 335 5.01 -22.30 43.03
C PRO A 335 5.59 -23.44 42.12
N SER A 336 5.95 -23.03 40.90
CA SER A 336 7.04 -23.51 40.01
C SER A 336 7.32 -25.03 39.86
N ARG A 337 7.32 -25.52 38.60
CA ARG A 337 8.49 -26.17 37.97
C ARG A 337 8.23 -26.61 36.52
N ASP A 338 9.18 -26.23 35.67
CA ASP A 338 9.77 -26.96 34.54
C ASP A 338 9.02 -28.16 33.95
N SER A 339 8.75 -28.11 32.65
CA SER A 339 8.84 -29.30 31.79
C SER A 339 9.11 -28.93 30.34
N SER A 340 10.36 -29.11 29.96
CA SER A 340 10.82 -29.32 28.59
C SER A 340 10.21 -30.58 27.97
N LYS A 341 9.94 -30.50 26.65
CA LYS A 341 9.80 -31.59 25.66
C LYS A 341 8.53 -32.47 25.69
N THR A 342 7.72 -32.28 24.65
CA THR A 342 7.26 -33.28 23.64
C THR A 342 6.33 -32.49 22.69
N GLY A 343 6.60 -32.30 21.40
CA GLY A 343 6.91 -33.34 20.43
C GLY A 343 5.63 -34.09 20.06
N ASN A 344 4.63 -33.39 19.50
CA ASN A 344 3.52 -34.03 18.77
C ASN A 344 2.92 -33.03 17.77
N ASP A 345 3.00 -33.40 16.50
CA ASP A 345 2.42 -32.72 15.35
C ASP A 345 0.90 -32.53 15.55
N LEU A 346 0.46 -31.30 15.79
CA LEU A 346 -0.93 -30.92 15.68
C LEU A 346 -1.19 -30.52 14.23
N ALA A 347 -1.81 -31.43 13.48
CA ALA A 347 -2.27 -31.18 12.13
C ALA A 347 -3.20 -29.94 12.10
N ILE A 348 -2.73 -28.87 11.46
CA ILE A 348 -3.46 -27.62 11.29
C ILE A 348 -4.67 -27.88 10.41
N GLN A 349 -5.88 -27.82 10.98
CA GLN A 349 -7.10 -27.93 10.20
C GLN A 349 -7.55 -26.54 9.71
N ARG A 350 -7.46 -26.33 8.39
CA ARG A 350 -7.85 -25.08 7.71
C ARG A 350 -9.36 -24.84 7.78
N ARG A 351 -9.77 -23.62 8.14
CA ARG A 351 -11.19 -23.21 8.18
C ARG A 351 -11.77 -23.06 6.77
N ARG A 352 -12.99 -23.59 6.51
CA ARG A 352 -13.71 -23.47 5.22
C ARG A 352 -14.24 -22.04 4.97
N ARG A 353 -14.55 -21.71 3.70
CA ARG A 353 -14.91 -20.35 3.22
C ARG A 353 -16.18 -19.78 3.88
N PHE A 354 -16.32 -18.46 3.99
CA PHE A 354 -17.49 -17.81 4.65
C PHE A 354 -18.84 -18.21 4.04
N HIS A 355 -18.95 -18.24 2.71
CA HIS A 355 -20.18 -18.66 2.03
C HIS A 355 -20.55 -20.11 2.35
N GLN A 356 -19.57 -21.01 2.37
CA GLN A 356 -19.77 -22.42 2.75
C GLN A 356 -20.23 -22.60 4.21
N ARG A 357 -19.99 -21.61 5.09
CA ARG A 357 -20.47 -21.63 6.48
C ARG A 357 -21.89 -21.08 6.61
N ILE A 358 -22.33 -20.23 5.69
CA ILE A 358 -23.72 -19.81 5.61
C ILE A 358 -24.54 -20.96 5.02
N ASP A 359 -24.08 -21.57 3.93
CA ASP A 359 -24.74 -22.70 3.29
C ASP A 359 -24.95 -23.83 4.29
N GLN A 360 -23.93 -24.20 5.09
CA GLN A 360 -24.09 -25.17 6.18
C GLN A 360 -25.08 -24.76 7.28
N ARG A 361 -25.21 -23.47 7.62
CA ARG A 361 -26.22 -23.05 8.60
C ARG A 361 -27.64 -23.13 8.04
N THR A 362 -27.81 -22.99 6.73
CA THR A 362 -29.07 -23.26 6.03
C THR A 362 -29.31 -24.76 5.85
N ASP A 363 -28.27 -25.55 5.55
CA ASP A 363 -28.38 -27.00 5.36
C ASP A 363 -28.58 -27.76 6.69
N GLU A 364 -27.99 -27.29 7.79
CA GLU A 364 -28.23 -27.79 9.16
C GLU A 364 -29.66 -27.48 9.64
N ALA A 365 -30.35 -26.52 9.01
CA ALA A 365 -31.76 -26.25 9.27
C ALA A 365 -32.71 -27.08 8.39
N GLU A 366 -32.24 -27.67 7.28
CA GLU A 366 -33.11 -28.31 6.29
C GLU A 366 -32.88 -29.82 6.04
N ASN A 367 -31.77 -30.45 6.43
CA ASN A 367 -31.60 -31.89 6.13
C ASN A 367 -31.01 -32.72 7.27
N SER A 368 -31.91 -33.22 8.12
CA SER A 368 -31.83 -34.55 8.71
C SER A 368 -32.21 -35.61 7.67
N ALA A 369 -31.43 -35.80 6.60
CA ALA A 369 -31.45 -37.00 5.76
C ALA A 369 -30.40 -36.92 4.64
N GLU A 370 -29.65 -38.02 4.53
CA GLU A 370 -28.92 -38.52 3.35
C GLU A 370 -27.57 -37.89 2.94
N SER A 371 -26.58 -38.77 3.06
CA SER A 371 -25.22 -38.69 2.54
C SER A 371 -25.17 -38.82 1.01
N SER A 372 -24.35 -38.02 0.34
CA SER A 372 -23.58 -38.51 -0.81
C SER A 372 -22.28 -37.75 -1.00
N SER A 373 -21.24 -38.52 -1.29
CA SER A 373 -19.86 -38.14 -1.56
C SER A 373 -19.69 -37.60 -2.98
N ALA A 374 -18.98 -36.49 -3.13
CA ALA A 374 -18.39 -36.07 -4.40
C ALA A 374 -17.03 -35.41 -4.15
N ASP A 375 -15.96 -36.16 -4.46
CA ASP A 375 -14.61 -35.64 -4.64
C ASP A 375 -14.60 -34.59 -5.77
N SER A 376 -14.00 -33.44 -5.52
CA SER A 376 -13.47 -32.59 -6.58
C SER A 376 -12.13 -32.00 -6.14
N ASP A 377 -11.08 -32.43 -6.85
CA ASP A 377 -9.75 -31.85 -6.85
C ASP A 377 -9.85 -30.33 -7.07
N GLN A 378 -9.47 -29.56 -6.05
CA GLN A 378 -9.18 -28.13 -6.20
C GLN A 378 -7.80 -27.85 -5.63
N SER A 379 -6.95 -27.34 -6.51
CA SER A 379 -5.58 -26.91 -6.29
C SER A 379 -5.42 -26.06 -5.02
N ASP A 380 -4.43 -26.47 -4.24
CA ASP A 380 -4.00 -25.99 -2.93
C ASP A 380 -3.43 -24.56 -2.95
N ASP A 381 -4.29 -23.55 -3.12
CA ASP A 381 -3.95 -22.13 -2.87
C ASP A 381 -4.69 -21.63 -1.63
N GLY A 382 -3.93 -21.66 -0.55
CA GLY A 382 -4.41 -21.78 0.80
C GLY A 382 -4.53 -20.52 1.65
N GLU A 383 -4.66 -19.36 1.05
CA GLU A 383 -4.46 -18.09 1.76
C GLU A 383 -5.74 -17.25 1.82
N GLN A 384 -6.27 -17.07 3.04
CA GLN A 384 -7.43 -16.21 3.35
C GLN A 384 -7.03 -14.74 3.59
N ALA A 385 -6.26 -14.12 2.68
CA ALA A 385 -6.03 -12.68 2.74
C ALA A 385 -7.27 -11.93 2.20
N TRP A 386 -7.71 -10.88 2.91
CA TRP A 386 -8.82 -10.01 2.46
C TRP A 386 -8.47 -9.38 1.11
N ARG A 387 -9.43 -9.42 0.19
CA ARG A 387 -9.37 -8.74 -1.11
C ARG A 387 -10.34 -7.57 -1.09
N ASN A 388 -10.00 -6.48 -1.79
CA ASN A 388 -10.96 -5.38 -2.00
C ASN A 388 -12.09 -5.81 -2.94
N SER A 389 -13.01 -4.88 -3.20
CA SER A 389 -14.09 -5.05 -4.18
C SER A 389 -13.60 -5.42 -5.59
N GLU A 390 -12.37 -5.07 -5.95
CA GLU A 390 -11.74 -5.37 -7.24
C GLU A 390 -10.96 -6.69 -7.26
N GLY A 391 -10.85 -7.38 -6.12
CA GLY A 391 -10.17 -8.67 -6.01
C GLY A 391 -8.65 -8.60 -5.81
N GLU A 392 -8.06 -7.42 -5.64
CA GLU A 392 -6.62 -7.21 -5.42
C GLU A 392 -6.20 -7.57 -3.97
N ARG A 393 -4.89 -7.70 -3.69
CA ARG A 393 -4.33 -7.95 -2.34
C ARG A 393 -3.32 -6.87 -1.92
N LEU A 394 -3.07 -6.70 -0.62
CA LEU A 394 -2.07 -5.75 -0.10
C LEU A 394 -0.65 -6.08 -0.61
N ARG A 395 -0.36 -7.37 -0.81
CA ARG A 395 0.91 -7.83 -1.39
C ARG A 395 1.17 -7.29 -2.80
N ASP A 396 0.12 -6.99 -3.57
CA ASP A 396 0.24 -6.48 -4.94
C ASP A 396 0.80 -5.04 -4.94
N PHE A 397 0.65 -4.32 -3.83
CA PHE A 397 1.23 -3.00 -3.58
C PHE A 397 2.58 -3.06 -2.87
N GLY A 398 3.16 -4.26 -2.76
CA GLY A 398 4.48 -4.52 -2.18
C GLY A 398 4.52 -4.64 -0.67
N VAL A 399 3.37 -4.67 0.02
CA VAL A 399 3.28 -4.92 1.46
C VAL A 399 3.55 -6.40 1.75
N ASP A 400 4.41 -6.70 2.72
CA ASP A 400 4.62 -8.09 3.17
C ASP A 400 3.47 -8.51 4.10
N GLU A 401 2.40 -9.09 3.53
CA GLU A 401 1.23 -9.57 4.26
C GLU A 401 1.59 -10.54 5.39
N ASP A 402 2.62 -11.37 5.22
CA ASP A 402 3.07 -12.32 6.25
C ASP A 402 3.71 -11.57 7.42
N ALA A 403 4.45 -10.50 7.15
CA ALA A 403 5.01 -9.62 8.17
C ALA A 403 3.98 -8.67 8.80
N GLU A 404 2.77 -8.57 8.24
CA GLU A 404 1.69 -7.73 8.74
C GLU A 404 0.55 -8.50 9.42
N PHE A 405 0.29 -9.75 9.04
CA PHE A 405 -0.97 -10.44 9.36
C PHE A 405 -0.84 -11.88 9.88
N TYR A 406 0.22 -12.62 9.53
CA TYR A 406 0.31 -14.03 9.92
C TYR A 406 1.22 -14.24 11.14
N ASP A 407 0.56 -14.53 12.25
CA ASP A 407 1.17 -15.13 13.43
C ASP A 407 1.49 -16.61 13.13
N GLU A 408 2.57 -16.88 12.41
CA GLU A 408 3.18 -18.21 12.55
C GLU A 408 3.85 -18.28 13.93
N GLU A 409 3.57 -19.39 14.61
CA GLU A 409 3.79 -19.63 16.03
C GLU A 409 5.29 -19.69 16.39
N ASP A 410 5.76 -18.64 17.07
CA ASP A 410 6.56 -18.67 18.30
C ASP A 410 6.75 -17.20 18.73
N ILE A 411 6.62 -16.93 20.03
CA ILE A 411 6.46 -15.62 20.71
C ILE A 411 6.95 -14.37 19.90
N PRO A 412 6.07 -13.39 19.58
CA PRO A 412 6.51 -12.13 18.97
C PRO A 412 7.47 -11.35 19.89
N LEU A 413 8.71 -11.07 19.44
CA LEU A 413 9.80 -10.41 20.20
C LEU A 413 9.42 -9.14 20.97
N GLY A 414 8.41 -8.38 20.52
CA GLY A 414 7.88 -7.22 21.25
C GLY A 414 7.33 -7.57 22.64
N ILE A 415 6.79 -8.79 22.81
CA ILE A 415 6.29 -9.31 24.09
C ILE A 415 7.45 -9.68 25.04
N LEU A 416 8.58 -10.21 24.54
CA LEU A 416 9.76 -10.48 25.37
C LEU A 416 10.46 -9.19 25.83
N VAL A 417 10.50 -8.17 24.97
CA VAL A 417 11.11 -6.88 25.29
C VAL A 417 10.27 -6.11 26.31
N GLN A 418 8.95 -6.20 26.22
CA GLN A 418 8.04 -5.57 27.16
C GLN A 418 8.04 -6.27 28.53
N GLN A 419 8.21 -7.59 28.56
CA GLN A 419 8.36 -8.35 29.81
C GLN A 419 9.66 -8.00 30.57
N ARG A 420 10.77 -7.73 29.86
CA ARG A 420 12.01 -7.21 30.49
C ARG A 420 11.89 -5.75 30.95
N ALA A 421 11.16 -4.91 30.23
CA ALA A 421 10.92 -3.52 30.63
C ALA A 421 10.07 -3.44 31.93
N GLN A 422 9.06 -4.30 32.07
CA GLN A 422 8.28 -4.44 33.31
C GLN A 422 9.07 -5.09 34.47
N ALA A 423 10.10 -5.88 34.20
CA ALA A 423 10.99 -6.40 35.24
C ALA A 423 11.96 -5.32 35.78
N ALA A 424 12.45 -4.42 34.93
CA ALA A 424 13.32 -3.32 35.33
C ALA A 424 12.59 -2.22 36.15
N LEU A 425 11.33 -1.93 35.83
CA LEU A 425 10.49 -0.98 36.59
C LEU A 425 10.15 -1.48 38.01
N LYS A 426 10.22 -2.80 38.27
CA LYS A 426 9.99 -3.42 39.57
C LYS A 426 11.23 -3.52 40.47
N GLN A 427 12.42 -3.14 40.01
CA GLN A 427 13.68 -3.18 40.79
C GLN A 427 14.13 -1.79 41.30
N VAL A 428 13.41 -0.73 40.91
CA VAL A 428 13.69 0.67 41.27
C VAL A 428 12.65 1.24 42.25
N THR A 429 11.58 0.49 42.51
CA THR A 429 10.63 0.64 43.63
C THR A 429 10.87 -0.48 44.63
#